data_AF-A0A662FD77-F1
#
_entry.id   AF-A0A662FD77-F1
#
_cell.length_a   1.000
_cell.length_b   1.000
_cell.length_c   1.000
_cell.angle_alpha   90.00
_cell.angle_beta   90.00
_cell.angle_gamma   90.00
#
_symmetry.space_group_name_H-M   'P 1'
#
loop_
_entity.id
_entity.type
_entity.pdbx_description
1 polymer ?
#
loop_
_entity_poly.entity_id
_entity_poly.type
_entity_poly.pdbx_seq_one_letter_code
_entity_poly.pdbx_strand_id
1 'polypeptide(L)'
;AIRMAGFPRSLSEASRICRVKRKELARCYRLIVRELAISTPRPNALSFLARIAGEADLPSGAVEAAAKILREADMKRASLGKDPRGLAAAALYIASKMHGWNITQKELARAANITEVTVRNRYQELCRALKVEIPN
;
A
#
# COMPACT_ATOMS: atom_id res chain seq x y z
N ALA A 1 20.15 -9.36 -4.35
CA ALA A 1 21.02 -9.15 -3.16
C ALA A 1 20.34 -8.30 -2.09
N ILE A 2 20.42 -6.96 -2.09
CA ILE A 2 19.98 -6.09 -0.97
C ILE A 2 18.49 -6.27 -0.57
N ARG A 3 17.57 -6.36 -1.54
CA ARG A 3 16.15 -6.64 -1.24
C ARG A 3 15.88 -8.07 -0.78
N MET A 4 16.66 -9.04 -1.26
CA MET A 4 16.53 -10.44 -0.85
C MET A 4 17.08 -10.65 0.56
N ALA A 5 18.05 -9.83 0.98
CA ALA A 5 18.61 -9.79 2.32
C ALA A 5 17.74 -9.02 3.33
N GLY A 6 16.54 -8.56 2.96
CA GLY A 6 15.59 -7.91 3.87
C GLY A 6 15.80 -6.41 4.12
N PHE A 7 16.77 -5.76 3.46
CA PHE A 7 17.07 -4.33 3.67
C PHE A 7 16.78 -3.49 2.41
N PRO A 8 15.51 -3.25 2.04
CA PRO A 8 15.19 -2.54 0.80
C PRO A 8 15.64 -1.06 0.83
N ARG A 9 16.79 -0.76 0.21
CA ARG A 9 17.22 0.63 -0.08
C ARG A 9 16.36 1.25 -1.19
N SER A 10 16.21 2.58 -1.15
CA SER A 10 15.42 3.29 -2.16
C SER A 10 16.15 3.36 -3.51
N LEU A 11 15.38 3.40 -4.62
CA LEU A 11 15.97 3.54 -5.96
C LEU A 11 16.72 4.88 -6.13
N SER A 12 16.33 5.92 -5.39
CA SER A 12 17.00 7.21 -5.39
C SER A 12 18.40 7.12 -4.77
N GLU A 13 18.54 6.31 -3.72
CA GLU A 13 19.80 6.09 -3.02
C GLU A 13 20.78 5.26 -3.85
N ALA A 14 20.29 4.20 -4.51
CA ALA A 14 21.09 3.41 -5.43
C ALA A 14 21.51 4.20 -6.69
N SER A 15 20.62 5.05 -7.22
CA SER A 15 20.91 5.93 -8.36
C SER A 15 22.04 6.94 -8.05
N ARG A 16 22.08 7.47 -6.83
CA ARG A 16 23.11 8.42 -6.38
C ARG A 16 24.50 7.80 -6.34
N ILE A 17 24.61 6.54 -5.90
CA ILE A 17 25.89 5.83 -5.79
C ILE A 17 26.36 5.35 -7.17
N CYS A 18 25.44 4.82 -7.98
CA CYS A 18 25.79 4.25 -9.28
C CYS A 18 26.00 5.29 -10.40
N ARG A 19 25.74 6.60 -10.17
CA ARG A 19 25.72 7.65 -11.21
C ARG A 19 24.85 7.32 -12.44
N VAL A 20 23.87 6.42 -12.27
CA VAL A 20 22.91 6.04 -13.33
C VAL A 20 21.58 6.70 -13.04
N LYS A 21 20.91 7.24 -14.06
CA LYS A 21 19.58 7.85 -13.92
C LYS A 21 18.57 6.83 -13.36
N ARG A 22 17.74 7.25 -12.39
CA ARG A 22 16.73 6.40 -11.72
C ARG A 22 15.88 5.56 -12.69
N LYS A 23 15.49 6.13 -13.83
CA LYS A 23 14.69 5.43 -14.87
C LYS A 23 15.43 4.23 -15.45
N GLU A 24 16.71 4.38 -15.71
CA GLU A 24 17.55 3.37 -16.33
C GLU A 24 17.89 2.26 -15.33
N LEU A 25 18.22 2.64 -14.09
CA LEU A 25 18.40 1.70 -12.98
C LEU A 25 17.13 0.86 -12.72
N ALA A 26 15.95 1.49 -12.76
CA ALA A 26 14.68 0.78 -12.61
C ALA A 26 14.39 -0.17 -13.78
N ARG A 27 14.81 0.18 -15.00
CA ARG A 27 14.68 -0.68 -16.20
C ARG A 27 15.58 -1.90 -16.08
N CYS A 28 16.86 -1.71 -15.77
CA CYS A 28 17.82 -2.81 -15.60
C CYS A 28 17.43 -3.71 -14.43
N TYR A 29 16.97 -3.15 -13.31
CA TYR A 29 16.47 -3.94 -12.19
C TYR A 29 15.27 -4.82 -12.57
N ARG A 30 14.30 -4.29 -13.32
CA ARG A 30 13.15 -5.10 -13.80
C ARG A 30 13.58 -6.22 -14.75
N LEU A 31 14.55 -5.96 -15.63
CA LEU A 31 15.11 -6.97 -16.52
C LEU A 31 15.79 -8.08 -15.72
N ILE A 32 16.66 -7.74 -14.78
CA ILE A 32 17.37 -8.71 -13.92
C ILE A 32 16.39 -9.57 -13.11
N VAL A 33 15.35 -8.96 -12.52
CA VAL A 33 14.32 -9.70 -11.77
C VAL A 33 13.52 -10.65 -12.66
N ARG A 34 13.26 -10.26 -13.93
CA ARG A 34 12.55 -11.09 -14.91
C ARG A 34 13.40 -12.25 -15.41
N GLU A 35 14.65 -11.99 -15.80
CA GLU A 35 15.55 -12.99 -16.40
C GLU A 35 16.05 -14.00 -15.37
N LEU A 36 16.26 -13.59 -14.12
CA LEU A 36 16.77 -14.48 -13.07
C LEU A 36 15.66 -15.19 -12.27
N ALA A 37 14.38 -15.04 -12.65
CA ALA A 37 13.22 -15.59 -11.94
C ALA A 37 13.24 -15.33 -10.41
N ILE A 38 13.88 -14.25 -9.97
CA ILE A 38 14.02 -13.94 -8.55
C ILE A 38 12.64 -13.51 -8.04
N SER A 39 12.00 -14.38 -7.27
CA SER A 39 10.78 -14.06 -6.53
C SER A 39 11.11 -13.05 -5.43
N THR A 40 11.21 -11.77 -5.79
CA THR A 40 11.19 -10.71 -4.78
C THR A 40 9.77 -10.62 -4.26
N PRO A 41 9.49 -10.82 -2.96
CA PRO A 41 8.14 -10.67 -2.45
C PRO A 41 7.69 -9.24 -2.76
N ARG A 42 6.68 -9.10 -3.63
CA ARG A 42 6.08 -7.80 -3.91
C ARG A 42 5.53 -7.28 -2.59
N PRO A 43 5.76 -6.01 -2.22
CA PRO A 43 5.20 -5.46 -0.99
C PRO A 43 3.68 -5.65 -1.03
N ASN A 44 3.14 -6.42 -0.09
CA ASN A 44 1.72 -6.70 -0.01
C ASN A 44 1.05 -5.60 0.80
N ALA A 45 -0.10 -5.09 0.37
CA ALA A 45 -0.85 -4.09 1.14
C ALA A 45 -1.19 -4.60 2.56
N LEU A 46 -1.42 -5.91 2.71
CA LEU A 46 -1.69 -6.57 4.00
C LEU A 46 -0.56 -6.36 5.01
N SER A 47 0.71 -6.32 4.59
CA SER A 47 1.84 -6.17 5.53
C SER A 47 1.93 -4.79 6.16
N PHE A 48 1.23 -3.79 5.61
CA PHE A 48 1.22 -2.43 6.15
C PHE A 48 0.07 -2.17 7.12
N LEU A 49 -0.97 -3.03 7.14
CA LEU A 49 -2.18 -2.79 7.94
C LEU A 49 -1.88 -2.66 9.43
N ALA A 50 -1.15 -3.63 10.02
CA ALA A 50 -0.89 -3.66 11.45
C ALA A 50 -0.11 -2.42 11.92
N ARG A 51 0.94 -2.03 11.17
CA ARG A 51 1.74 -0.85 11.48
C ARG A 51 0.91 0.43 11.37
N ILE A 52 0.18 0.62 10.28
CA ILE A 52 -0.63 1.83 10.06
C ILE A 52 -1.76 1.93 11.08
N ALA A 53 -2.44 0.82 11.38
CA ALA A 53 -3.50 0.78 12.38
C ALA A 53 -2.98 1.13 13.77
N GLY A 54 -1.83 0.58 14.17
CA GLY A 54 -1.19 0.93 15.44
C GLY A 54 -0.74 2.40 15.52
N GLU A 55 -0.13 2.93 14.45
CA GLU A 55 0.27 4.34 14.40
C GLU A 55 -0.93 5.32 14.33
N ALA A 56 -2.09 4.85 13.86
CA ALA A 56 -3.34 5.62 13.79
C ALA A 56 -4.28 5.36 14.98
N ASP A 57 -3.83 4.60 15.99
CA ASP A 57 -4.60 4.23 17.18
C ASP A 57 -5.98 3.62 16.88
N LEU A 58 -6.03 2.77 15.84
CA LEU A 58 -7.24 2.07 15.45
C LEU A 58 -7.50 0.82 16.31
N PRO A 59 -8.77 0.43 16.54
CA PRO A 59 -9.10 -0.78 17.28
C PRO A 59 -8.54 -2.05 16.64
N SER A 60 -8.33 -3.09 17.45
CA SER A 60 -7.78 -4.38 17.00
C SER A 60 -8.56 -5.01 15.84
N GLY A 61 -9.88 -4.79 15.78
CA GLY A 61 -10.74 -5.26 14.68
C GLY A 61 -10.49 -4.57 13.33
N ALA A 62 -9.81 -3.43 13.30
CA ALA A 62 -9.60 -2.65 12.07
C ALA A 62 -8.71 -3.34 11.06
N VAL A 63 -7.68 -4.04 11.55
CA VAL A 63 -6.76 -4.82 10.69
C VAL A 63 -7.51 -5.95 9.98
N GLU A 64 -8.37 -6.68 10.71
CA GLU A 64 -9.12 -7.78 10.13
C GLU A 64 -10.15 -7.30 9.09
N ALA A 65 -10.89 -6.24 9.42
CA ALA A 65 -11.87 -5.62 8.51
C ALA A 65 -11.19 -5.09 7.23
N ALA A 66 -10.08 -4.36 7.37
CA ALA A 66 -9.32 -3.86 6.22
C ALA A 66 -8.69 -5.00 5.40
N ALA A 67 -8.27 -6.09 6.04
CA ALA A 67 -7.75 -7.25 5.33
C ALA A 67 -8.81 -7.93 4.45
N LYS A 68 -10.07 -8.00 4.91
CA LYS A 68 -11.19 -8.50 4.10
C LYS A 68 -11.41 -7.65 2.85
N ILE A 69 -11.42 -6.33 3.01
CA ILE A 69 -11.55 -5.35 1.91
C ILE A 69 -10.42 -5.52 0.89
N LEU A 70 -9.16 -5.64 1.33
CA LEU A 70 -8.02 -5.81 0.43
C LEU A 70 -8.08 -7.14 -0.35
N ARG A 71 -8.48 -8.24 0.30
CA ARG A 71 -8.64 -9.54 -0.38
C ARG A 71 -9.72 -9.47 -1.45
N GLU A 72 -10.83 -8.80 -1.17
CA GLU A 72 -11.88 -8.61 -2.17
C GLU A 72 -11.41 -7.73 -3.34
N ALA A 73 -10.65 -6.67 -3.04
CA ALA A 73 -10.06 -5.81 -4.05
C ALA A 73 -9.07 -6.57 -4.95
N ASP A 74 -8.29 -7.49 -4.38
CA ASP A 74 -7.38 -8.37 -5.12
C ASP A 74 -8.15 -9.32 -6.04
N MET A 75 -9.23 -9.95 -5.57
CA MET A 75 -10.08 -10.82 -6.39
C MET A 75 -10.68 -10.07 -7.60
N LYS A 76 -11.06 -8.81 -7.40
CA LYS A 76 -11.58 -7.92 -8.46
C LYS A 76 -10.47 -7.22 -9.27
N ARG A 77 -9.20 -7.58 -9.07
CA ARG A 77 -8.02 -6.97 -9.72
C ARG A 77 -7.90 -5.45 -9.53
N ALA A 78 -8.58 -4.91 -8.51
CA ALA A 78 -8.63 -3.49 -8.22
C ALA A 78 -7.37 -2.95 -7.53
N SER A 79 -6.46 -3.82 -7.10
CA SER A 79 -5.18 -3.48 -6.46
C SER A 79 -3.98 -3.40 -7.44
N LEU A 80 -4.14 -3.88 -8.68
CA LEU A 80 -3.03 -4.04 -9.62
C LEU A 80 -2.39 -2.69 -10.00
N GLY A 81 -1.06 -2.64 -9.91
CA GLY A 81 -0.26 -1.47 -10.29
C GLY A 81 -0.32 -0.29 -9.33
N LYS A 82 -1.02 -0.42 -8.20
CA LYS A 82 -1.21 0.64 -7.22
C LYS A 82 -0.22 0.52 -6.07
N ASP A 83 0.06 1.64 -5.43
CA ASP A 83 0.95 1.67 -4.26
C ASP A 83 0.34 0.89 -3.07
N PRO A 84 1.03 -0.14 -2.54
CA PRO A 84 0.51 -0.98 -1.45
C PRO A 84 0.23 -0.23 -0.15
N ARG A 85 0.99 0.83 0.17
CA ARG A 85 0.74 1.63 1.39
C ARG A 85 -0.53 2.45 1.25
N GLY A 86 -0.72 3.08 0.09
CA GLY A 86 -1.94 3.80 -0.23
C GLY A 86 -3.18 2.90 -0.19
N LEU A 87 -3.07 1.66 -0.70
CA LEU A 87 -4.15 0.67 -0.63
C LEU A 87 -4.46 0.29 0.81
N ALA A 88 -3.44 0.01 1.63
CA ALA A 88 -3.62 -0.33 3.04
C ALA A 88 -4.30 0.81 3.83
N ALA A 89 -3.83 2.05 3.65
CA ALA A 89 -4.40 3.23 4.30
C ALA A 89 -5.87 3.45 3.87
N ALA A 90 -6.18 3.29 2.58
CA ALA A 90 -7.55 3.42 2.10
C ALA A 90 -8.47 2.30 2.59
N ALA A 91 -8.00 1.05 2.65
CA ALA A 91 -8.77 -0.06 3.19
C ALA A 91 -9.08 0.13 4.69
N LEU A 92 -8.12 0.64 5.47
CA LEU A 92 -8.36 1.03 6.86
C LEU A 92 -9.40 2.15 6.96
N TYR A 93 -9.33 3.16 6.08
CA TYR A 93 -10.33 4.22 6.06
C TYR A 93 -11.75 3.72 5.76
N ILE A 94 -11.89 2.81 4.78
CA ILE A 94 -13.17 2.17 4.46
C ILE A 94 -13.68 1.36 5.65
N ALA A 95 -12.82 0.53 6.25
CA ALA A 95 -13.18 -0.26 7.42
C ALA A 95 -13.65 0.63 8.59
N SER A 96 -12.92 1.70 8.88
CA SER A 96 -13.30 2.67 9.90
C SER A 96 -14.64 3.32 9.63
N LYS A 97 -14.93 3.67 8.37
CA LYS A 97 -16.25 4.20 8.00
C LYS A 97 -17.37 3.18 8.17
N MET A 98 -17.16 1.92 7.79
CA MET A 98 -18.16 0.85 7.94
C MET A 98 -18.46 0.50 9.40
N HIS A 99 -17.48 0.63 10.28
CA HIS A 99 -17.59 0.28 11.70
C HIS A 99 -17.79 1.50 12.62
N GLY A 100 -17.85 2.72 12.08
CA GLY A 100 -18.03 3.95 12.86
C GLY A 100 -16.81 4.36 13.69
N TRP A 101 -15.60 3.89 13.37
CA TRP A 101 -14.37 4.34 14.04
C TRP A 101 -13.98 5.72 13.55
N ASN A 102 -13.82 6.67 14.48
CA ASN A 102 -13.51 8.04 14.16
C ASN A 102 -12.03 8.17 13.74
N ILE A 103 -11.79 8.23 12.43
CA ILE A 103 -10.47 8.48 11.86
C ILE A 103 -10.59 9.34 10.62
N THR A 104 -9.64 10.26 10.44
CA THR A 104 -9.56 11.12 9.27
C THR A 104 -8.59 10.55 8.24
N GLN A 105 -8.77 10.93 6.97
CA GLN A 105 -7.81 10.59 5.92
C GLN A 105 -6.43 11.18 6.19
N LYS A 106 -6.36 12.32 6.89
CA LYS A 106 -5.12 12.99 7.30
C LYS A 106 -4.34 12.18 8.34
N GLU A 107 -5.02 11.54 9.29
CA GLU A 107 -4.37 10.68 10.29
C GLU A 107 -3.79 9.42 9.65
N LEU A 108 -4.58 8.74 8.80
CA LEU A 108 -4.10 7.57 8.06
C LEU A 108 -2.98 7.91 7.08
N ALA A 109 -3.03 9.08 6.43
CA ALA A 109 -1.96 9.56 5.57
C ALA A 109 -0.65 9.75 6.35
N ARG A 110 -0.72 10.33 7.56
CA ARG A 110 0.43 10.49 8.46
C ARG A 110 1.01 9.13 8.89
N ALA A 111 0.19 8.20 9.37
CA ALA A 111 0.62 6.85 9.76
C ALA A 111 1.20 6.04 8.57
N ALA A 112 0.65 6.23 7.37
CA ALA A 112 1.16 5.58 6.17
C ALA A 112 2.39 6.28 5.55
N ASN A 113 2.76 7.46 6.05
CA ASN A 113 3.77 8.35 5.48
C ASN A 113 3.55 8.62 3.98
N ILE A 114 2.33 9.02 3.63
CA ILE A 114 1.86 9.39 2.28
C ILE A 114 1.02 10.66 2.34
N THR A 115 0.62 11.19 1.19
CA THR A 115 -0.27 12.37 1.14
C THR A 115 -1.73 11.98 1.33
N GLU A 116 -2.52 12.88 1.90
CA GLU A 116 -3.97 12.71 2.07
C GLU A 116 -4.67 12.46 0.73
N VAL A 117 -4.25 13.16 -0.33
CA VAL A 117 -4.74 12.96 -1.70
C VAL A 117 -4.51 11.52 -2.17
N THR A 118 -3.40 10.88 -1.78
CA THR A 118 -3.16 9.46 -2.11
C THR A 118 -4.21 8.56 -1.46
N VAL A 119 -4.50 8.77 -0.17
CA VAL A 119 -5.54 8.03 0.56
C VAL A 119 -6.90 8.25 -0.10
N ARG A 120 -7.28 9.50 -0.38
CA ARG A 120 -8.54 9.87 -1.03
C ARG A 120 -8.73 9.18 -2.38
N ASN A 121 -7.71 9.21 -3.24
CA ASN A 121 -7.79 8.60 -4.56
C ASN A 121 -7.91 7.08 -4.47
N ARG A 122 -7.14 6.43 -3.59
CA ARG A 122 -7.23 4.97 -3.39
C ARG A 122 -8.59 4.57 -2.81
N TYR A 123 -9.10 5.34 -1.86
CA TYR A 123 -10.43 5.17 -1.28
C TYR A 123 -11.53 5.18 -2.36
N GLN A 124 -11.59 6.24 -3.17
CA GLN A 124 -12.61 6.36 -4.23
C GLN A 124 -12.56 5.19 -5.22
N GLU A 125 -11.36 4.77 -5.61
CA GLU A 125 -11.19 3.65 -6.52
C GLU A 125 -11.61 2.30 -5.91
N LEU A 126 -11.29 2.07 -4.63
CA LEU A 126 -11.72 0.88 -3.92
C LEU A 126 -13.25 0.87 -3.76
N CYS A 127 -13.88 1.98 -3.38
CA CYS A 127 -15.34 2.06 -3.28
C CYS A 127 -16.02 1.76 -4.63
N ARG A 128 -15.52 2.33 -5.73
CA ARG A 128 -16.04 2.05 -7.09
C ARG A 128 -15.89 0.58 -7.48
N ALA A 129 -14.73 -0.01 -7.20
CA ALA A 129 -14.47 -1.40 -7.58
C ALA A 129 -15.26 -2.40 -6.72
N LEU A 130 -15.42 -2.10 -5.43
CA LEU A 130 -16.08 -2.99 -4.48
C LEU A 130 -17.59 -2.78 -4.43
N LYS A 131 -18.11 -1.68 -4.99
CA LYS A 131 -19.52 -1.24 -4.86
C LYS A 131 -19.95 -1.08 -3.40
N VAL A 132 -19.04 -0.57 -2.57
CA VAL A 132 -19.31 -0.36 -1.15
C VAL A 132 -20.19 0.88 -1.01
N GLU A 133 -21.41 0.69 -0.53
CA GLU A 133 -22.26 1.77 -0.03
C GLU A 133 -21.79 2.11 1.37
N ILE A 134 -21.17 3.29 1.51
CA ILE A 134 -20.68 3.75 2.81
C ILE A 134 -21.76 4.64 3.40
N PRO A 135 -22.27 4.34 4.62
CA PRO A 135 -23.21 5.22 5.29
C PRO A 135 -22.56 6.58 5.53
N ASN A 136 -23.30 7.65 5.21
CA ASN A 136 -22.85 9.05 5.35
C ASN A 136 -22.45 9.39 6.79
#